data_AF-A0A267FMJ9-F1
#
_entry.id   AF-A0A267FMJ9-F1
#
_cell.length_a   1.000
_cell.length_b   1.000
_cell.length_c   1.000
_cell.angle_alpha   90.00
_cell.angle_beta   90.00
_cell.angle_gamma   90.00
#
_symmetry.space_group_name_H-M   'P 1'
#
loop_
_entity.id
_entity.type
_entity.pdbx_description
1 polymer ?
#
loop_
_entity_poly.entity_id
_entity_poly.type
_entity_poly.pdbx_seq_one_letter_code
_entity_poly.pdbx_strand_id
1 'polypeptide(L)'
;MRHPIAAQLLIALSLLCIARGSPAGHCGNQDGPLGMISGEIRDWQVTASSSFPEKFSWGAGCQGHHARLYGRDGRAWCPQFNSRSEWLQIALGTEATVTGVMTQGRGDGKEWVTAFAVNYSSDAISWRTVLDEAGRPKIFEGNVDSYSVKHNLFQRPFSAEFVRLQPLQFHRHPSMRVELLGCQPCKKSLAQPPLARLTASSSRGRRAMRTCDASYGHLFTSKAWCAKRVNSEQWLEVDLGPPARVTGLVTKGRGDGRKDTWVTSYRVAYSNDGLSWALYKDANHLMPKLFRGNHNRNSERVHYLYRPFTARYVRFHPVDWHGGIAMRVDVLGCHQTDSCASGSGGAFFRVSNSSRCLANLAFNKPTWMGSDAAAGGGKHRRRQVADSPDGITSWDKTETIGNSCVQVSPDASVVGWLVDLRLKMLVQGVLLTANGTLAGPQRRLEVYVARRSRQVIKSGRSHRRRIGARKFLCGIDQAGAGAGARPHDRLQSTMVACGKPMYGRFIYIEASTGGTVASPGSAGAPPSAMCNLRVY
;
A
#
# COMPACT_ATOMS: atom_id res chain seq x y z
N MET A 1 -10.95 36.56 18.20
CA MET A 1 -11.71 36.16 17.00
C MET A 1 -10.97 36.65 15.76
N ARG A 2 -10.89 35.80 14.71
CA ARG A 2 -10.23 35.99 13.40
C ARG A 2 -8.68 35.98 13.47
N HIS A 3 -7.88 35.10 12.87
CA HIS A 3 -8.03 34.16 11.75
C HIS A 3 -7.08 32.93 11.92
N PRO A 4 -7.56 31.68 11.86
CA PRO A 4 -6.72 30.49 11.65
C PRO A 4 -6.32 30.30 10.17
N ILE A 5 -6.91 31.10 9.27
CA ILE A 5 -6.75 30.98 7.82
C ILE A 5 -5.41 31.55 7.35
N ALA A 6 -4.87 32.58 8.01
CA ALA A 6 -3.64 33.26 7.56
C ALA A 6 -2.37 32.39 7.70
N ALA A 7 -2.27 31.58 8.77
CA ALA A 7 -1.15 30.66 8.95
C ALA A 7 -1.21 29.48 7.96
N GLN A 8 -2.40 28.98 7.65
CA GLN A 8 -2.60 27.96 6.61
C GLN A 8 -2.36 28.53 5.19
N LEU A 9 -2.71 29.80 4.94
CA LEU A 9 -2.45 30.46 3.66
C LEU A 9 -0.95 30.74 3.45
N LEU A 10 -0.20 31.12 4.48
CA LEU A 10 1.26 31.29 4.41
C LEU A 10 2.00 29.97 4.16
N ILE A 11 1.50 28.86 4.72
CA ILE A 11 1.99 27.51 4.42
C ILE A 11 1.67 27.13 2.96
N ALA A 12 0.46 27.45 2.47
CA ALA A 12 0.07 27.17 1.08
C ALA A 12 0.83 28.04 0.06
N LEU A 13 1.06 29.33 0.34
CA LEU A 13 1.80 30.23 -0.54
C LEU A 13 3.31 29.92 -0.59
N SER A 14 3.90 29.47 0.52
CA SER A 14 5.29 28.98 0.52
C SER A 14 5.44 27.63 -0.19
N LEU A 15 4.45 26.74 -0.10
CA LEU A 15 4.39 25.48 -0.88
C LEU A 15 4.20 25.73 -2.39
N LEU A 16 3.43 26.74 -2.81
CA LEU A 16 3.24 27.05 -4.23
C LEU A 16 4.49 27.60 -4.91
N CYS A 17 5.38 28.29 -4.19
CA CYS A 17 6.65 28.78 -4.75
C CYS A 17 7.72 27.69 -4.91
N ILE A 18 7.63 26.57 -4.19
CA ILE A 18 8.60 25.46 -4.31
C ILE A 18 8.35 24.60 -5.57
N ALA A 19 7.14 24.67 -6.15
CA ALA A 19 6.76 23.85 -7.31
C ALA A 19 7.33 24.31 -8.67
N ARG A 20 8.03 25.45 -8.73
CA ARG A 20 8.61 25.99 -9.96
C ARG A 20 10.14 26.10 -9.85
N GLY A 21 10.83 24.96 -9.82
CA GLY A 21 12.29 25.00 -9.95
C GLY A 21 13.10 23.78 -9.53
N SER A 22 12.50 22.70 -9.02
CA SER A 22 13.28 21.48 -8.76
C SER A 22 13.43 20.67 -10.05
N PRO A 23 14.66 20.41 -10.54
CA PRO A 23 14.87 19.42 -11.59
C PRO A 23 14.27 18.10 -11.10
N ALA A 24 13.51 17.40 -11.94
CA ALA A 24 12.80 16.17 -11.60
C ALA A 24 13.75 15.17 -10.90
N GLY A 25 13.73 15.15 -9.56
CA GLY A 25 14.79 14.55 -8.75
C GLY A 25 14.20 13.83 -7.55
N HIS A 26 14.26 12.51 -7.59
CA HIS A 26 14.09 11.53 -6.49
C HIS A 26 12.76 11.51 -5.69
N CYS A 27 12.19 12.65 -5.29
CA CYS A 27 10.95 12.72 -4.50
C CYS A 27 9.69 13.06 -5.30
N GLY A 28 9.82 13.52 -6.55
CA GLY A 28 8.69 13.92 -7.39
C GLY A 28 7.77 14.93 -6.67
N ASN A 29 6.45 14.70 -6.71
CA ASN A 29 5.46 15.56 -6.02
C ASN A 29 5.32 15.28 -4.51
N GLN A 30 6.17 14.44 -3.91
CA GLN A 30 6.10 14.04 -2.49
C GLN A 30 7.16 14.74 -1.62
N ASP A 31 7.87 15.74 -2.16
CA ASP A 31 8.86 16.50 -1.39
C ASP A 31 8.17 17.47 -0.42
N GLY A 32 8.54 17.42 0.85
CA GLY A 32 7.93 18.23 1.91
C GLY A 32 8.52 18.00 3.30
N PRO A 33 7.90 18.55 4.36
CA PRO A 33 8.34 18.38 5.74
C PRO A 33 8.35 16.90 6.17
N LEU A 34 9.45 16.44 6.77
CA LEU A 34 9.62 15.05 7.23
C LEU A 34 9.04 14.80 8.63
N GLY A 35 8.68 15.85 9.35
CA GLY A 35 7.72 15.75 10.45
C GLY A 35 8.17 16.30 11.79
N MET A 36 9.15 17.21 11.82
CA MET A 36 9.49 17.95 13.04
C MET A 36 8.34 18.87 13.47
N ILE A 37 7.72 19.57 12.53
CA ILE A 37 6.57 20.48 12.71
C ILE A 37 5.30 19.69 12.98
N SER A 38 5.05 18.63 12.20
CA SER A 38 3.82 17.84 12.30
C SER A 38 3.75 16.98 13.56
N GLY A 39 4.90 16.70 14.18
CA GLY A 39 5.01 15.78 15.31
C GLY A 39 5.02 14.30 14.90
N GLU A 40 5.13 13.99 13.61
CA GLU A 40 5.36 12.63 13.13
C GLU A 40 6.73 12.11 13.59
N ILE A 41 7.76 12.98 13.58
CA ILE A 41 9.01 12.71 14.29
C ILE A 41 8.74 12.95 15.78
N ARG A 42 8.74 11.88 16.57
CA ARG A 42 8.46 11.93 18.01
C ARG A 42 9.66 12.43 18.80
N ASP A 43 9.43 12.91 20.02
CA ASP A 43 10.47 13.52 20.87
C ASP A 43 11.66 12.58 21.10
N TRP A 44 11.41 11.29 21.29
CA TRP A 44 12.47 10.28 21.49
C TRP A 44 13.36 10.07 20.26
N GLN A 45 12.92 10.50 19.07
CA GLN A 45 13.70 10.43 17.84
C GLN A 45 14.67 11.61 17.68
N VAL A 46 14.56 12.62 18.56
CA VAL A 46 15.42 13.81 18.53
C VAL A 46 16.39 13.73 19.70
N THR A 47 17.67 13.56 19.40
CA THR A 47 18.74 13.49 20.40
C THR A 47 19.78 14.57 20.11
N ALA A 48 20.67 14.84 21.06
CA ALA A 48 21.73 15.83 20.89
C ALA A 48 23.02 15.36 21.57
N SER A 49 24.14 15.98 21.21
CA SER A 49 25.42 15.82 21.89
C SER A 49 25.34 16.22 23.36
N SER A 50 24.66 17.33 23.64
CA SER A 50 24.39 17.86 24.97
C SER A 50 23.15 18.77 24.91
N SER A 51 22.59 19.06 26.07
CA SER A 51 21.52 20.05 26.26
C SER A 51 21.85 20.90 27.47
N PHE A 52 21.52 22.18 27.43
CA PHE A 52 21.72 23.04 28.60
C PHE A 52 20.86 22.56 29.78
N PRO A 53 21.38 22.52 31.03
CA PRO A 53 20.63 21.97 32.16
C PRO A 53 19.37 22.77 32.50
N GLU A 54 18.23 22.08 32.66
CA GLU A 54 16.92 22.70 32.95
C GLU A 54 16.83 23.35 34.33
N LYS A 55 17.72 22.97 35.26
CA LYS A 55 17.78 23.54 36.62
C LYS A 55 18.08 25.04 36.63
N PHE A 56 18.62 25.57 35.53
CA PHE A 56 18.86 26.99 35.35
C PHE A 56 17.69 27.62 34.59
N SER A 57 17.19 28.76 35.08
CA SER A 57 16.03 29.46 34.49
C SER A 57 16.19 29.75 33.00
N TRP A 58 17.38 30.13 32.55
CA TRP A 58 17.68 30.37 31.13
C TRP A 58 17.63 29.09 30.28
N GLY A 59 17.97 27.95 30.87
CA GLY A 59 17.97 26.62 30.22
C GLY A 59 16.61 25.92 30.20
N ALA A 60 15.60 26.49 30.87
CA ALA A 60 14.24 25.97 30.88
C ALA A 60 13.66 26.03 29.46
N GLY A 61 13.80 24.94 28.71
CA GLY A 61 13.39 24.83 27.31
C GLY A 61 14.49 24.55 26.29
N CYS A 62 15.75 24.36 26.72
CA CYS A 62 16.89 24.06 25.85
C CYS A 62 17.07 22.56 25.55
N GLN A 63 15.98 21.84 25.25
CA GLN A 63 16.03 20.39 25.00
C GLN A 63 15.92 20.04 23.52
N GLY A 64 16.50 18.89 23.14
CA GLY A 64 16.43 18.38 21.76
C GLY A 64 15.00 18.33 21.19
N HIS A 65 14.03 17.87 21.97
CA HIS A 65 12.62 17.77 21.54
C HIS A 65 11.93 19.13 21.32
N HIS A 66 12.49 20.23 21.83
CA HIS A 66 12.03 21.60 21.56
C HIS A 66 12.59 22.18 20.26
N ALA A 67 13.50 21.48 19.56
CA ALA A 67 14.08 21.94 18.30
C ALA A 67 13.10 21.90 17.10
N ARG A 68 11.81 22.14 17.30
CA ARG A 68 10.78 22.05 16.26
C ARG A 68 10.50 23.42 15.67
N LEU A 69 10.60 23.53 14.34
CA LEU A 69 10.27 24.77 13.63
C LEU A 69 8.84 25.23 13.97
N TYR A 70 8.62 26.53 14.12
CA TYR A 70 7.33 27.11 14.54
C TYR A 70 6.77 26.60 15.89
N GLY A 71 7.63 26.06 16.76
CA GLY A 71 7.25 25.71 18.13
C GLY A 71 6.58 26.88 18.85
N ARG A 72 5.36 26.65 19.37
CA ARG A 72 4.48 27.70 19.94
C ARG A 72 5.06 28.35 21.19
N ASP A 73 5.85 27.61 21.94
CA ASP A 73 6.52 28.06 23.16
C ASP A 73 7.79 28.89 22.88
N GLY A 74 8.21 28.99 21.61
CA GLY A 74 9.44 29.67 21.21
C GLY A 74 10.72 28.94 21.60
N ARG A 75 10.62 27.81 22.30
CA ARG A 75 11.77 27.04 22.81
C ARG A 75 12.55 26.40 21.68
N ALA A 76 13.78 25.99 21.96
CA ALA A 76 14.71 25.46 20.96
C ALA A 76 15.63 24.41 21.59
N TRP A 77 16.40 23.70 20.78
CA TRP A 77 17.57 23.03 21.34
C TRP A 77 18.70 24.04 21.53
N CYS A 78 19.36 23.98 22.69
CA CYS A 78 20.57 24.71 23.00
C CYS A 78 21.53 23.71 23.69
N PRO A 79 22.75 23.50 23.17
CA PRO A 79 23.70 22.59 23.81
C PRO A 79 24.22 23.15 25.14
N GLN A 80 24.87 22.32 25.93
CA GLN A 80 25.51 22.75 27.17
C GLN A 80 26.75 23.61 26.91
N PHE A 81 27.48 23.33 25.83
CA PHE A 81 28.74 23.98 25.53
C PHE A 81 28.66 24.78 24.23
N ASN A 82 29.35 25.93 24.21
CA ASN A 82 29.53 26.76 23.01
C ASN A 82 30.65 26.19 22.13
N SER A 83 30.50 24.95 21.66
CA SER A 83 31.51 24.22 20.89
C SER A 83 31.04 23.88 19.49
N ARG A 84 31.99 23.80 18.55
CA ARG A 84 31.75 23.28 17.19
C ARG A 84 31.55 21.77 17.15
N SER A 85 31.76 21.07 18.26
CA SER A 85 31.51 19.61 18.38
C SER A 85 30.06 19.28 18.71
N GLU A 86 29.23 20.27 19.02
CA GLU A 86 27.83 20.06 19.37
C GLU A 86 26.99 19.69 18.14
N TRP A 87 26.00 18.83 18.32
CA TRP A 87 25.10 18.42 17.24
C TRP A 87 23.69 18.12 17.76
N LEU A 88 22.70 18.36 16.90
CA LEU A 88 21.33 17.89 17.03
C LEU A 88 21.13 16.76 16.02
N GLN A 89 20.71 15.59 16.50
CA GLN A 89 20.43 14.42 15.69
C GLN A 89 18.94 14.15 15.59
N ILE A 90 18.49 13.88 14.38
CA ILE A 90 17.12 13.52 14.06
C ILE A 90 17.15 12.12 13.45
N ALA A 91 16.51 11.17 14.13
CA ALA A 91 16.29 9.82 13.62
C ALA A 91 14.97 9.79 12.83
N LEU A 92 15.08 9.56 11.52
CA LEU A 92 13.94 9.54 10.58
C LEU A 92 13.15 8.22 10.66
N GLY A 93 13.74 7.20 11.28
CA GLY A 93 13.13 5.89 11.57
C GLY A 93 13.28 4.89 10.43
N THR A 94 13.04 5.32 9.20
CA THR A 94 13.32 4.56 7.98
C THR A 94 14.09 5.44 7.01
N GLU A 95 14.77 4.84 6.05
CA GLU A 95 15.49 5.59 5.00
C GLU A 95 14.59 6.66 4.35
N ALA A 96 15.10 7.88 4.32
CA ALA A 96 14.48 9.06 3.72
C ALA A 96 15.42 9.64 2.67
N THR A 97 14.86 10.16 1.58
CA THR A 97 15.60 11.10 0.73
C THR A 97 15.43 12.50 1.31
N VAL A 98 16.52 13.12 1.73
CA VAL A 98 16.55 14.46 2.32
C VAL A 98 16.97 15.47 1.27
N THR A 99 16.14 16.47 1.02
CA THR A 99 16.28 17.47 -0.04
C THR A 99 16.64 18.86 0.50
N GLY A 100 16.46 19.09 1.80
CA GLY A 100 16.82 20.36 2.42
C GLY A 100 16.53 20.42 3.91
N VAL A 101 16.74 21.60 4.48
CA VAL A 101 16.50 21.91 5.88
C VAL A 101 16.00 23.35 6.02
N MET A 102 15.05 23.54 6.93
CA MET A 102 14.61 24.85 7.39
C MET A 102 15.10 25.05 8.82
N THR A 103 15.66 26.22 9.12
CA THR A 103 16.17 26.56 10.45
C THR A 103 15.57 27.86 10.97
N GLN A 104 15.42 27.96 12.29
CA GLN A 104 14.97 29.14 13.01
C GLN A 104 15.74 29.23 14.33
N GLY A 105 15.98 30.45 14.82
CA GLY A 105 16.59 30.65 16.14
C GLY A 105 15.64 30.34 17.30
N ARG A 106 16.10 30.59 18.52
CA ARG A 106 15.31 30.45 19.75
C ARG A 106 14.35 31.63 19.88
N GLY A 107 13.05 31.39 19.83
CA GLY A 107 12.01 32.42 19.80
C GLY A 107 11.72 33.11 21.14
N ASP A 108 12.00 32.44 22.26
CA ASP A 108 11.95 33.02 23.62
C ASP A 108 13.27 33.72 24.03
N GLY A 109 14.25 33.80 23.10
CA GLY A 109 15.56 34.40 23.33
C GLY A 109 16.09 35.16 22.11
N LYS A 110 17.29 35.73 22.22
CA LYS A 110 18.02 36.38 21.10
C LYS A 110 19.23 35.56 20.67
N GLU A 111 18.99 34.28 20.39
CA GLU A 111 20.03 33.27 20.13
C GLU A 111 19.69 32.48 18.87
N TRP A 112 20.68 32.31 18.01
CA TRP A 112 20.51 31.59 16.75
C TRP A 112 21.85 31.14 16.18
N VAL A 113 21.80 30.07 15.37
CA VAL A 113 22.95 29.57 14.60
C VAL A 113 23.07 30.35 13.29
N THR A 114 24.25 30.89 13.00
CA THR A 114 24.54 31.68 11.78
C THR A 114 25.26 30.86 10.71
N ALA A 115 25.94 29.77 11.08
CA ALA A 115 26.51 28.81 10.13
C ALA A 115 26.53 27.40 10.73
N PHE A 116 26.29 26.38 9.91
CA PHE A 116 26.25 24.99 10.35
C PHE A 116 26.70 24.01 9.25
N ALA A 117 27.09 22.81 9.66
CA ALA A 117 27.32 21.67 8.78
C ALA A 117 26.21 20.62 8.96
N VAL A 118 26.02 19.77 7.95
CA VAL A 118 25.06 18.66 7.98
C VAL A 118 25.81 17.34 7.77
N ASN A 119 25.65 16.44 8.73
CA ASN A 119 26.16 15.08 8.66
C ASN A 119 24.98 14.10 8.57
N TYR A 120 25.15 12.98 7.89
CA TYR A 120 24.09 12.00 7.68
C TYR A 120 24.63 10.57 7.74
N SER A 121 23.75 9.64 8.09
CA SER A 121 24.09 8.22 8.26
C SER A 121 22.88 7.33 8.01
N SER A 122 23.15 6.09 7.59
CA SER A 122 22.17 5.00 7.47
C SER A 122 22.16 4.07 8.69
N ASP A 123 23.17 4.14 9.56
CA ASP A 123 23.37 3.18 10.67
C ASP A 123 23.67 3.84 12.03
N ALA A 124 23.78 5.17 12.06
CA ALA A 124 24.21 5.99 13.20
C ALA A 124 25.64 5.71 13.71
N ILE A 125 26.41 4.87 13.03
CA ILE A 125 27.80 4.51 13.36
C ILE A 125 28.74 5.23 12.39
N SER A 126 28.52 5.06 11.10
CA SER A 126 29.32 5.65 10.03
C SER A 126 28.66 6.92 9.52
N TRP A 127 29.34 8.05 9.68
CA TRP A 127 28.79 9.37 9.32
C TRP A 127 29.48 9.93 8.08
N ARG A 128 28.68 10.54 7.21
CA ARG A 128 29.13 11.29 6.04
C ARG A 128 28.74 12.75 6.19
N THR A 129 29.55 13.66 5.65
CA THR A 129 29.25 15.09 5.64
C THR A 129 28.74 15.50 4.27
N VAL A 130 27.75 16.39 4.22
CA VAL A 130 27.29 16.98 2.95
C VAL A 130 28.42 17.82 2.36
N LEU A 131 28.71 17.64 1.08
CA LEU A 131 29.83 18.28 0.39
C LEU A 131 29.35 19.38 -0.58
N ASP A 132 30.21 20.36 -0.84
CA ASP A 132 30.04 21.37 -1.88
C ASP A 132 30.37 20.79 -3.27
N GLU A 133 30.22 21.62 -4.32
CA GLU A 133 30.53 21.22 -5.70
C GLU A 133 32.01 20.85 -5.90
N ALA A 134 32.90 21.37 -5.06
CA ALA A 134 34.34 21.10 -5.06
C ALA A 134 34.73 19.90 -4.18
N GLY A 135 33.76 19.19 -3.57
CA GLY A 135 34.00 18.01 -2.74
C GLY A 135 34.49 18.32 -1.31
N ARG A 136 34.41 19.56 -0.85
CA ARG A 136 34.77 19.98 0.52
C ARG A 136 33.52 19.98 1.41
N PRO A 137 33.65 19.87 2.75
CA PRO A 137 32.51 19.99 3.66
C PRO A 137 31.70 21.27 3.40
N LYS A 138 30.41 21.10 3.09
CA LYS A 138 29.51 22.23 2.84
C LYS A 138 29.15 22.91 4.16
N ILE A 139 29.46 24.20 4.23
CA ILE A 139 28.98 25.09 5.29
C ILE A 139 27.72 25.77 4.78
N PHE A 140 26.63 25.63 5.53
CA PHE A 140 25.34 26.26 5.26
C PHE A 140 25.23 27.57 6.04
N GLU A 141 24.67 28.57 5.39
CA GLU A 141 24.28 29.81 6.06
C GLU A 141 23.03 29.55 6.92
N GLY A 142 23.12 29.96 8.18
CA GLY A 142 22.04 29.89 9.14
C GLY A 142 21.18 31.14 9.17
N ASN A 143 20.65 31.42 10.36
CA ASN A 143 19.73 32.51 10.63
C ASN A 143 20.46 33.83 10.92
N VAL A 144 19.74 34.94 10.73
CA VAL A 144 20.20 36.29 11.08
C VAL A 144 19.49 36.85 12.32
N ASP A 145 18.44 36.17 12.78
CA ASP A 145 17.65 36.51 13.95
C ASP A 145 16.99 35.26 14.57
N SER A 146 16.19 35.46 15.61
CA SER A 146 15.48 34.40 16.35
C SER A 146 14.22 33.84 15.67
N TYR A 147 13.65 34.53 14.68
CA TYR A 147 12.26 34.31 14.25
C TYR A 147 12.10 34.06 12.75
N SER A 148 12.93 34.64 11.91
CA SER A 148 12.94 34.37 10.47
C SER A 148 13.34 32.91 10.21
N VAL A 149 12.68 32.29 9.23
CA VAL A 149 13.02 30.95 8.79
C VAL A 149 14.03 31.06 7.65
N LYS A 150 15.17 30.39 7.81
CA LYS A 150 16.16 30.22 6.74
C LYS A 150 15.93 28.87 6.08
N HIS A 151 15.81 28.89 4.75
CA HIS A 151 15.68 27.69 3.93
C HIS A 151 17.03 27.37 3.29
N ASN A 152 17.47 26.12 3.40
CA ASN A 152 18.66 25.60 2.74
C ASN A 152 18.28 24.34 1.98
N LEU A 153 18.23 24.41 0.65
CA LEU A 153 18.04 23.24 -0.21
C LEU A 153 19.40 22.61 -0.53
N PHE A 154 19.44 21.28 -0.56
CA PHE A 154 20.62 20.53 -0.92
C PHE A 154 20.66 20.34 -2.43
N GLN A 155 21.70 20.87 -3.06
CA GLN A 155 21.93 20.68 -4.50
C GLN A 155 21.98 19.19 -4.88
N ARG A 156 22.52 18.36 -3.99
CA ARG A 156 22.51 16.90 -4.10
C ARG A 156 21.72 16.31 -2.93
N PRO A 157 20.45 15.92 -3.13
CA PRO A 157 19.70 15.17 -2.14
C PRO A 157 20.42 13.87 -1.77
N PHE A 158 20.27 13.42 -0.53
CA PHE A 158 20.92 12.21 -0.02
C PHE A 158 19.95 11.31 0.73
N SER A 159 20.24 10.00 0.72
CA SER A 159 19.50 9.02 1.51
C SER A 159 20.08 8.88 2.92
N ALA A 160 19.23 8.92 3.95
CA ALA A 160 19.66 8.76 5.34
C ALA A 160 18.53 8.24 6.25
N GLU A 161 18.92 7.59 7.33
CA GLU A 161 18.04 7.29 8.47
C GLU A 161 18.28 8.24 9.65
N PHE A 162 19.47 8.83 9.71
CA PHE A 162 19.88 9.76 10.74
C PHE A 162 20.51 11.00 10.11
N VAL A 163 20.12 12.17 10.59
CA VAL A 163 20.69 13.45 10.17
C VAL A 163 21.15 14.22 11.40
N ARG A 164 22.38 14.75 11.36
CA ARG A 164 22.97 15.61 12.38
C ARG A 164 23.17 17.01 11.83
N LEU A 165 22.69 18.00 12.56
CA LEU A 165 22.99 19.40 12.32
C LEU A 165 24.03 19.84 13.34
N GLN A 166 25.13 20.39 12.86
CA GLN A 166 26.30 20.76 13.67
C GLN A 166 26.51 22.28 13.60
N PRO A 167 26.17 23.03 14.65
CA PRO A 167 26.43 24.47 14.70
C PRO A 167 27.94 24.78 14.64
N LEU A 168 28.33 25.73 13.79
CA LEU A 168 29.72 26.16 13.61
C LEU A 168 29.94 27.61 14.06
N GLN A 169 28.96 28.47 13.80
CA GLN A 169 28.92 29.88 14.20
C GLN A 169 27.51 30.23 14.69
N PHE A 170 27.42 31.16 15.64
CA PHE A 170 26.16 31.51 16.29
C PHE A 170 26.21 32.91 16.90
N HIS A 171 25.03 33.48 17.12
CA HIS A 171 24.85 34.71 17.88
C HIS A 171 24.45 34.36 19.32
N ARG A 172 25.25 34.84 20.29
CA ARG A 172 25.16 34.58 21.74
C ARG A 172 25.31 33.12 22.16
N HIS A 173 24.47 32.23 21.64
CA HIS A 173 24.47 30.80 21.97
C HIS A 173 23.99 29.98 20.76
N PRO A 174 24.54 28.77 20.51
CA PRO A 174 24.12 27.90 19.39
C PRO A 174 22.74 27.28 19.62
N SER A 175 21.69 28.08 19.46
CA SER A 175 20.30 27.66 19.68
C SER A 175 19.57 27.51 18.33
N MET A 176 18.85 26.41 18.12
CA MET A 176 18.14 26.17 16.85
C MET A 176 16.84 25.36 16.97
N ARG A 177 15.90 25.70 16.10
CA ARG A 177 14.69 24.94 15.74
C ARG A 177 14.79 24.55 14.26
N VAL A 178 14.30 23.36 13.91
CA VAL A 178 14.59 22.74 12.62
C VAL A 178 13.38 21.99 12.05
N GLU A 179 13.34 21.91 10.72
CA GLU A 179 12.52 20.97 9.95
C GLU A 179 13.36 20.43 8.80
N LEU A 180 13.32 19.11 8.59
CA LEU A 180 13.97 18.48 7.45
C LEU A 180 12.98 18.36 6.30
N LEU A 181 13.45 18.59 5.09
CA LEU A 181 12.66 18.46 3.86
C LEU A 181 13.09 17.22 3.10
N GLY A 182 12.12 16.56 2.48
CA GLY A 182 12.37 15.36 1.70
C GLY A 182 11.13 14.50 1.51
N CYS A 183 11.38 13.21 1.28
CA CYS A 183 10.32 12.21 1.19
C CYS A 183 10.72 10.86 1.81
N GLN A 184 9.73 10.17 2.37
CA GLN A 184 9.86 8.83 2.97
C GLN A 184 8.78 7.88 2.40
N PRO A 185 8.95 7.37 1.16
CA PRO A 185 7.91 6.59 0.50
C PRO A 185 7.56 5.29 1.24
N CYS A 186 8.51 4.72 1.99
CA CYS A 186 8.38 3.46 2.72
C CYS A 186 8.14 3.61 4.22
N LYS A 187 7.56 4.73 4.67
CA LYS A 187 7.09 4.95 6.05
C LYS A 187 5.55 5.05 6.13
N LYS A 188 4.84 4.65 5.09
CA LYS A 188 3.38 4.81 4.99
C LYS A 188 2.66 3.75 5.81
N SER A 189 1.52 4.12 6.39
CA SER A 189 0.58 3.20 7.04
C SER A 189 -0.02 2.23 6.02
N LEU A 190 0.14 0.93 6.26
CA LEU A 190 -0.35 -0.14 5.37
C LEU A 190 -1.50 -0.95 5.98
N ALA A 191 -1.75 -0.89 7.29
CA ALA A 191 -2.74 -1.76 7.95
C ALA A 191 -4.14 -1.12 8.08
N GLN A 192 -4.43 -0.06 7.33
CA GLN A 192 -5.72 0.62 7.38
C GLN A 192 -6.77 -0.06 6.47
N PRO A 193 -7.97 -0.39 6.99
CA PRO A 193 -9.11 -0.76 6.16
C PRO A 193 -9.56 0.39 5.24
N PRO A 194 -10.13 0.10 4.05
CA PRO A 194 -10.39 -1.23 3.48
C PRO A 194 -9.18 -1.83 2.74
N LEU A 195 -8.04 -1.12 2.68
CA LEU A 195 -6.86 -1.55 1.93
C LEU A 195 -6.20 -2.78 2.56
N ALA A 196 -6.18 -2.85 3.89
CA ALA A 196 -5.80 -4.05 4.62
C ALA A 196 -6.99 -4.69 5.32
N ARG A 197 -6.94 -6.01 5.44
CA ARG A 197 -7.94 -6.81 6.16
C ARG A 197 -7.32 -7.46 7.38
N LEU A 198 -7.96 -7.29 8.53
CA LEU A 198 -7.50 -7.86 9.78
C LEU A 198 -8.31 -9.09 10.17
N THR A 199 -7.60 -10.16 10.55
CA THR A 199 -8.17 -11.42 11.07
C THR A 199 -7.43 -11.81 12.34
N ALA A 200 -7.95 -12.77 13.10
CA ALA A 200 -7.32 -13.18 14.35
C ALA A 200 -7.59 -14.65 14.68
N SER A 201 -6.75 -15.21 15.55
CA SER A 201 -6.92 -16.56 16.10
C SER A 201 -8.24 -16.73 16.86
N SER A 202 -8.65 -15.71 17.61
CA SER A 202 -9.90 -15.69 18.34
C SER A 202 -10.35 -14.25 18.61
N SER A 203 -11.65 -14.02 18.85
CA SER A 203 -12.19 -12.71 19.20
C SER A 203 -13.32 -12.84 20.21
N ARG A 204 -13.37 -11.95 21.21
CA ARG A 204 -14.30 -12.02 22.35
C ARG A 204 -15.77 -11.62 22.03
N GLY A 205 -16.22 -11.59 20.76
CA GLY A 205 -17.53 -11.04 20.34
C GLY A 205 -18.77 -11.67 21.01
N ARG A 206 -20.03 -11.22 20.87
CA ARG A 206 -20.71 -10.08 20.21
C ARG A 206 -21.84 -9.50 21.10
N ARG A 207 -22.05 -10.02 22.31
CA ARG A 207 -22.99 -9.46 23.31
C ARG A 207 -22.16 -8.84 24.44
N ALA A 208 -22.47 -7.57 24.75
CA ALA A 208 -21.81 -6.64 25.67
C ALA A 208 -20.71 -5.69 25.14
N MET A 209 -20.07 -5.89 23.96
CA MET A 209 -19.24 -4.84 23.32
C MET A 209 -18.88 -5.20 21.86
N ARG A 210 -19.40 -4.45 20.88
CA ARG A 210 -19.07 -4.57 19.43
C ARG A 210 -17.66 -4.03 19.09
N THR A 211 -16.71 -4.13 20.01
CA THR A 211 -15.45 -3.35 19.97
C THR A 211 -14.20 -4.17 20.24
N CYS A 212 -14.34 -5.51 20.28
CA CYS A 212 -13.28 -6.51 20.44
C CYS A 212 -13.24 -7.49 19.25
N ASP A 213 -13.34 -6.96 18.03
CA ASP A 213 -13.33 -7.73 16.79
C ASP A 213 -12.01 -7.50 16.07
N ALA A 214 -11.51 -8.51 15.34
CA ALA A 214 -10.25 -8.40 14.59
C ALA A 214 -10.25 -7.20 13.62
N SER A 215 -11.39 -6.88 13.00
CA SER A 215 -11.53 -5.73 12.09
C SER A 215 -11.28 -4.38 12.75
N TYR A 216 -11.39 -4.29 14.08
CA TYR A 216 -11.04 -3.11 14.88
C TYR A 216 -9.62 -3.13 15.41
N GLY A 217 -8.81 -4.12 15.01
CA GLY A 217 -7.40 -4.21 15.39
C GLY A 217 -6.50 -3.17 14.72
N HIS A 218 -7.00 -2.26 13.89
CA HIS A 218 -6.19 -1.22 13.24
C HIS A 218 -5.91 -0.03 14.18
N LEU A 219 -4.83 0.71 13.94
CA LEU A 219 -4.31 1.74 14.87
C LEU A 219 -5.25 2.91 15.17
N PHE A 220 -6.01 3.35 14.17
CA PHE A 220 -6.73 4.64 14.19
C PHE A 220 -8.13 4.59 14.83
N THR A 221 -8.65 3.40 15.15
CA THR A 221 -9.91 3.30 15.90
C THR A 221 -9.68 3.45 17.40
N SER A 222 -10.72 3.80 18.16
CA SER A 222 -10.71 3.72 19.63
C SER A 222 -10.95 2.30 20.15
N LYS A 223 -11.54 1.44 19.31
CA LYS A 223 -11.82 0.02 19.59
C LYS A 223 -10.54 -0.82 19.50
N ALA A 224 -10.63 -2.15 19.58
CA ALA A 224 -9.46 -3.01 19.40
C ALA A 224 -9.84 -4.41 18.91
N TRP A 225 -8.84 -5.20 18.54
CA TRP A 225 -8.95 -6.65 18.65
C TRP A 225 -8.76 -7.06 20.11
N CYS A 226 -9.58 -7.98 20.61
CA CYS A 226 -9.37 -8.61 21.91
C CYS A 226 -9.48 -10.13 21.77
N ALA A 227 -8.47 -10.86 22.21
CA ALA A 227 -8.50 -12.32 22.13
C ALA A 227 -9.60 -12.89 23.05
N LYS A 228 -10.26 -13.95 22.60
CA LYS A 228 -11.25 -14.67 23.41
C LYS A 228 -10.57 -15.51 24.49
N ARG A 229 -9.48 -16.18 24.11
CA ARG A 229 -8.63 -16.99 25.00
C ARG A 229 -7.39 -16.18 25.35
N VAL A 230 -6.97 -16.22 26.61
CA VAL A 230 -5.83 -15.47 27.12
C VAL A 230 -4.67 -16.45 27.29
N ASN A 231 -3.91 -16.67 26.21
CA ASN A 231 -2.72 -17.51 26.17
C ASN A 231 -1.73 -16.99 25.11
N SER A 232 -0.52 -17.54 25.06
CA SER A 232 0.57 -17.13 24.15
C SER A 232 0.42 -17.64 22.71
N GLU A 233 -0.67 -18.36 22.40
CA GLU A 233 -0.94 -18.92 21.07
C GLU A 233 -1.78 -17.97 20.20
N GLN A 234 -2.22 -16.84 20.77
CA GLN A 234 -3.07 -15.90 20.06
C GLN A 234 -2.29 -15.12 19.00
N TRP A 235 -3.00 -14.67 17.97
CA TRP A 235 -2.44 -13.80 16.95
C TRP A 235 -3.48 -12.86 16.35
N LEU A 236 -3.01 -11.68 15.95
CA LEU A 236 -3.70 -10.73 15.08
C LEU A 236 -2.93 -10.68 13.76
N GLU A 237 -3.62 -10.96 12.67
CA GLU A 237 -3.07 -10.98 11.32
C GLU A 237 -3.55 -9.76 10.54
N VAL A 238 -2.63 -9.14 9.82
CA VAL A 238 -2.90 -8.08 8.86
C VAL A 238 -2.58 -8.63 7.47
N ASP A 239 -3.60 -8.75 6.62
CA ASP A 239 -3.44 -8.96 5.18
C ASP A 239 -3.29 -7.59 4.52
N LEU A 240 -2.06 -7.25 4.11
CA LEU A 240 -1.69 -5.99 3.45
C LEU A 240 -2.12 -5.96 1.97
N GLY A 241 -2.73 -7.04 1.47
CA GLY A 241 -3.07 -7.22 0.07
C GLY A 241 -1.87 -7.72 -0.74
N PRO A 242 -1.35 -6.99 -1.73
CA PRO A 242 -0.13 -7.40 -2.43
C PRO A 242 1.11 -7.32 -1.51
N PRO A 243 2.17 -8.11 -1.78
CA PRO A 243 3.41 -8.04 -1.01
C PRO A 243 3.94 -6.62 -0.91
N ALA A 244 4.17 -6.20 0.33
CA ALA A 244 4.69 -4.89 0.65
C ALA A 244 6.02 -5.03 1.38
N ARG A 245 6.91 -4.07 1.18
CA ARG A 245 8.12 -3.92 1.98
C ARG A 245 7.72 -3.29 3.31
N VAL A 246 7.77 -4.10 4.36
CA VAL A 246 7.48 -3.72 5.75
C VAL A 246 8.76 -3.18 6.38
N THR A 247 8.68 -1.96 6.89
CA THR A 247 9.82 -1.22 7.47
C THR A 247 9.60 -0.89 8.94
N GLY A 248 8.37 -0.98 9.44
CA GLY A 248 8.06 -0.69 10.84
C GLY A 248 6.74 -1.26 11.29
N LEU A 249 6.55 -1.24 12.61
CA LEU A 249 5.38 -1.76 13.30
C LEU A 249 4.93 -0.73 14.34
N VAL A 250 3.62 -0.53 14.47
CA VAL A 250 3.05 0.35 15.49
C VAL A 250 2.02 -0.43 16.29
N THR A 251 2.03 -0.28 17.62
CA THR A 251 1.03 -0.90 18.50
C THR A 251 0.43 0.10 19.49
N LYS A 252 -0.84 -0.11 19.86
CA LYS A 252 -1.61 0.58 20.90
C LYS A 252 -2.46 -0.45 21.66
N GLY A 253 -2.81 -0.14 22.91
CA GLY A 253 -3.80 -0.93 23.66
C GLY A 253 -5.24 -0.60 23.27
N ARG A 254 -6.24 -1.15 23.97
CA ARG A 254 -7.66 -0.85 23.70
C ARG A 254 -8.07 0.51 24.28
N GLY A 255 -8.66 1.38 23.46
CA GLY A 255 -9.01 2.74 23.87
C GLY A 255 -10.42 2.93 24.45
N ASP A 256 -11.38 2.08 24.10
CA ASP A 256 -12.80 2.24 24.42
C ASP A 256 -13.29 1.41 25.62
N GLY A 257 -12.42 0.57 26.17
CA GLY A 257 -12.75 -0.33 27.27
C GLY A 257 -12.72 0.38 28.63
N ARG A 258 -13.63 -0.02 29.55
CA ARG A 258 -13.54 0.39 30.97
C ARG A 258 -12.29 -0.17 31.65
N LYS A 259 -11.83 -1.35 31.24
CA LYS A 259 -10.61 -1.99 31.75
C LYS A 259 -9.42 -1.69 30.85
N ASP A 260 -8.32 -1.38 31.49
CA ASP A 260 -7.04 -1.09 30.89
C ASP A 260 -6.36 -2.36 30.39
N THR A 261 -6.35 -2.52 29.06
CA THR A 261 -5.85 -3.73 28.39
C THR A 261 -4.93 -3.39 27.23
N TRP A 262 -3.75 -4.01 27.22
CA TRP A 262 -2.73 -3.87 26.16
C TRP A 262 -1.72 -5.01 26.22
N VAL A 263 -1.02 -5.21 25.11
CA VAL A 263 0.09 -6.15 25.00
C VAL A 263 1.41 -5.47 25.37
N THR A 264 2.18 -6.07 26.27
CA THR A 264 3.45 -5.55 26.78
C THR A 264 4.66 -6.19 26.10
N SER A 265 4.51 -7.36 25.48
CA SER A 265 5.52 -7.95 24.61
C SER A 265 4.90 -8.82 23.52
N TYR A 266 5.54 -8.91 22.35
CA TYR A 266 5.04 -9.72 21.23
C TYR A 266 6.16 -10.18 20.29
N ARG A 267 5.86 -11.19 19.49
CA ARG A 267 6.65 -11.63 18.34
C ARG A 267 5.92 -11.33 17.04
N VAL A 268 6.66 -11.30 15.94
CA VAL A 268 6.09 -11.03 14.61
C VAL A 268 6.41 -12.20 13.70
N ALA A 269 5.40 -12.71 13.03
CA ALA A 269 5.54 -13.67 11.94
C ALA A 269 5.08 -13.02 10.63
N TYR A 270 5.64 -13.43 9.51
CA TYR A 270 5.26 -12.93 8.20
C TYR A 270 5.21 -14.04 7.16
N SER A 271 4.38 -13.82 6.13
CA SER A 271 4.13 -14.78 5.06
C SER A 271 3.68 -14.09 3.77
N ASN A 272 3.89 -14.75 2.62
CA ASN A 272 3.36 -14.32 1.33
C ASN A 272 2.21 -15.18 0.81
N ASP A 273 2.04 -16.39 1.35
CA ASP A 273 1.01 -17.36 0.95
C ASP A 273 -0.03 -17.65 2.04
N GLY A 274 0.22 -17.19 3.28
CA GLY A 274 -0.62 -17.45 4.44
C GLY A 274 -0.48 -18.86 5.01
N LEU A 275 0.36 -19.71 4.42
CA LEU A 275 0.57 -21.12 4.79
C LEU A 275 1.93 -21.31 5.44
N SER A 276 2.99 -20.80 4.81
CA SER A 276 4.36 -20.85 5.31
C SER A 276 4.70 -19.55 6.01
N TRP A 277 5.06 -19.64 7.29
CA TRP A 277 5.31 -18.48 8.15
C TRP A 277 6.75 -18.45 8.63
N ALA A 278 7.40 -17.30 8.48
CA ALA A 278 8.71 -17.03 9.05
C ALA A 278 8.56 -16.10 10.26
N LEU A 279 9.24 -16.40 11.35
CA LEU A 279 9.35 -15.49 12.48
C LEU A 279 10.42 -14.43 12.19
N TYR A 280 10.12 -13.17 12.50
CA TYR A 280 11.06 -12.08 12.35
C TYR A 280 12.24 -12.24 13.32
N LYS A 281 13.45 -12.05 12.80
CA LYS A 281 14.72 -12.12 13.52
C LYS A 281 15.52 -10.87 13.21
N ASP A 282 16.18 -10.32 14.22
CA ASP A 282 17.20 -9.31 13.98
C ASP A 282 18.47 -9.98 13.45
N ALA A 283 19.29 -9.21 12.73
CA ALA A 283 20.49 -9.66 12.04
C ALA A 283 21.44 -10.54 12.87
N ASN A 284 21.49 -10.30 14.18
CA ASN A 284 22.50 -10.88 15.07
C ASN A 284 21.94 -12.00 15.96
N HIS A 285 20.65 -12.35 15.83
CA HIS A 285 19.99 -13.27 16.76
C HIS A 285 19.53 -14.54 16.05
N LEU A 286 19.97 -15.71 16.55
CA LEU A 286 19.48 -17.02 16.12
C LEU A 286 17.98 -17.20 16.44
N MET A 287 17.53 -16.56 17.52
CA MET A 287 16.16 -16.63 18.05
C MET A 287 15.25 -15.52 17.50
N PRO A 288 13.93 -15.78 17.38
CA PRO A 288 12.93 -14.76 17.04
C PRO A 288 13.01 -13.53 17.93
N LYS A 289 12.93 -12.34 17.33
CA LYS A 289 12.95 -11.07 18.06
C LYS A 289 11.71 -10.95 18.95
N LEU A 290 11.92 -10.68 20.23
CA LEU A 290 10.88 -10.26 21.16
C LEU A 290 10.79 -8.72 21.17
N PHE A 291 9.66 -8.18 20.75
CA PHE A 291 9.38 -6.75 20.76
C PHE A 291 8.77 -6.34 22.11
N ARG A 292 9.29 -5.26 22.70
CA ARG A 292 8.64 -4.59 23.84
C ARG A 292 7.45 -3.79 23.35
N GLY A 293 6.26 -4.14 23.83
CA GLY A 293 4.98 -3.54 23.48
C GLY A 293 4.68 -2.25 24.25
N ASN A 294 3.42 -2.06 24.58
CA ASN A 294 2.89 -0.83 25.17
C ASN A 294 3.01 -0.83 26.70
N HIS A 295 3.13 0.37 27.28
CA HIS A 295 3.07 0.58 28.74
C HIS A 295 1.73 1.14 29.21
N ASN A 296 0.88 1.59 28.28
CA ASN A 296 -0.47 2.05 28.55
C ASN A 296 -1.35 1.85 27.30
N ARG A 297 -2.66 2.11 27.43
CA ARG A 297 -3.61 1.87 26.33
C ARG A 297 -3.57 2.88 25.18
N ASN A 298 -3.06 4.09 25.41
CA ASN A 298 -3.25 5.24 24.51
C ASN A 298 -1.98 5.68 23.77
N SER A 299 -0.80 5.45 24.31
CA SER A 299 0.45 5.81 23.65
C SER A 299 0.79 4.81 22.55
N GLU A 300 1.26 5.33 21.42
CA GLU A 300 1.79 4.52 20.32
C GLU A 300 3.15 3.97 20.71
N ARG A 301 3.37 2.70 20.44
CA ARG A 301 4.69 2.08 20.46
C ARG A 301 5.10 1.78 19.03
N VAL A 302 6.12 2.48 18.55
CA VAL A 302 6.66 2.31 17.20
C VAL A 302 7.96 1.50 17.29
N HIS A 303 8.13 0.54 16.39
CA HIS A 303 9.39 -0.17 16.15
C HIS A 303 9.73 -0.07 14.67
N TYR A 304 10.83 0.61 14.36
CA TYR A 304 11.43 0.53 13.03
C TYR A 304 12.29 -0.73 12.94
N LEU A 305 12.18 -1.47 11.84
CA LEU A 305 12.82 -2.76 11.68
C LEU A 305 14.23 -2.59 11.13
N TYR A 306 15.21 -3.15 11.83
CA TYR A 306 16.60 -3.16 11.37
C TYR A 306 16.75 -3.86 10.02
N ARG A 307 16.00 -4.95 9.80
CA ARG A 307 15.90 -5.63 8.50
C ARG A 307 14.47 -5.55 7.98
N PRO A 308 14.13 -4.57 7.13
CA PRO A 308 12.86 -4.57 6.42
C PRO A 308 12.66 -5.89 5.67
N PHE A 309 11.43 -6.40 5.65
CA PHE A 309 11.09 -7.65 4.97
C PHE A 309 9.93 -7.46 4.01
N THR A 310 9.78 -8.37 3.06
CA THR A 310 8.65 -8.33 2.10
C THR A 310 7.62 -9.38 2.49
N ALA A 311 6.40 -8.93 2.75
CA ALA A 311 5.30 -9.81 3.13
C ALA A 311 3.94 -9.29 2.64
N ARG A 312 3.00 -10.20 2.42
CA ARG A 312 1.58 -9.90 2.32
C ARG A 312 0.92 -9.95 3.70
N TYR A 313 1.21 -11.00 4.44
CA TYR A 313 0.61 -11.25 5.74
C TYR A 313 1.60 -10.97 6.85
N VAL A 314 1.17 -10.21 7.86
CA VAL A 314 1.95 -9.93 9.07
C VAL A 314 1.11 -10.33 10.27
N ARG A 315 1.63 -11.23 11.10
CA ARG A 315 1.01 -11.67 12.36
C ARG A 315 1.75 -11.10 13.55
N PHE A 316 0.99 -10.48 14.44
CA PHE A 316 1.42 -10.10 15.78
C PHE A 316 1.01 -11.22 16.74
N HIS A 317 1.99 -11.81 17.44
CA HIS A 317 1.82 -12.87 18.42
C HIS A 317 2.09 -12.32 19.83
N PRO A 318 1.04 -11.97 20.61
CA PRO A 318 1.20 -11.52 21.98
C PRO A 318 1.91 -12.55 22.85
N VAL A 319 2.87 -12.12 23.66
CA VAL A 319 3.61 -12.97 24.59
C VAL A 319 3.26 -12.59 26.03
N ASP A 320 3.33 -11.31 26.36
CA ASP A 320 2.92 -10.76 27.66
C ASP A 320 1.89 -9.63 27.49
N TRP A 321 1.04 -9.41 28.50
CA TRP A 321 -0.03 -8.40 28.45
C TRP A 321 -0.40 -7.88 29.84
N HIS A 322 -1.03 -6.70 29.87
CA HIS A 322 -1.65 -6.13 31.05
C HIS A 322 -3.17 -6.29 30.99
N GLY A 323 -3.77 -6.91 32.02
CA GLY A 323 -5.22 -7.11 32.16
C GLY A 323 -5.85 -8.12 31.17
N GLY A 324 -5.41 -8.13 29.92
CA GLY A 324 -5.84 -9.07 28.88
C GLY A 324 -5.25 -8.72 27.52
N ILE A 325 -5.35 -9.66 26.58
CA ILE A 325 -4.81 -9.50 25.22
C ILE A 325 -5.74 -8.61 24.42
N ALA A 326 -5.34 -7.35 24.22
CA ALA A 326 -5.97 -6.43 23.30
C ALA A 326 -4.94 -5.60 22.55
N MET A 327 -5.14 -5.42 21.24
CA MET A 327 -4.22 -4.67 20.39
C MET A 327 -4.96 -3.84 19.34
N ARG A 328 -4.39 -2.67 19.08
CA ARG A 328 -4.51 -1.91 17.85
C ARG A 328 -3.12 -1.87 17.21
N VAL A 329 -3.02 -2.12 15.92
CA VAL A 329 -1.75 -2.24 15.22
C VAL A 329 -1.75 -1.43 13.92
N ASP A 330 -0.56 -1.01 13.53
CA ASP A 330 -0.26 -0.59 12.17
C ASP A 330 1.01 -1.26 11.68
N VAL A 331 1.14 -1.35 10.36
CA VAL A 331 2.33 -1.83 9.68
C VAL A 331 2.81 -0.69 8.79
N LEU A 332 4.04 -0.22 9.01
CA LEU A 332 4.65 0.82 8.21
C LEU A 332 5.42 0.21 7.05
N GLY A 333 5.36 0.83 5.88
CA GLY A 333 6.06 0.35 4.71
C GLY A 333 5.66 1.04 3.40
N CYS A 334 5.90 0.33 2.31
CA CYS A 334 5.48 0.68 0.96
C CYS A 334 5.12 -0.59 0.19
N HIS A 335 4.12 -0.50 -0.69
CA HIS A 335 3.85 -1.61 -1.63
C HIS A 335 5.05 -1.79 -2.56
N GLN A 336 5.42 -3.03 -2.87
CA GLN A 336 6.48 -3.26 -3.85
C GLN A 336 6.03 -2.79 -5.24
N THR A 337 6.93 -2.11 -5.94
CA THR A 337 6.78 -1.74 -7.35
C THR A 337 7.53 -2.71 -8.26
N ASP A 338 8.59 -3.37 -7.79
CA ASP A 338 9.47 -4.17 -8.65
C ASP A 338 9.16 -5.67 -8.56
N SER A 339 8.99 -6.30 -9.74
CA SER A 339 8.71 -7.72 -10.00
C SER A 339 7.78 -8.43 -8.98
N CYS A 340 6.47 -8.21 -9.08
CA CYS A 340 5.45 -9.00 -8.35
C CYS A 340 5.53 -10.52 -8.59
N ALA A 341 6.30 -10.96 -9.60
CA ALA A 341 6.37 -12.32 -10.12
C ALA A 341 7.55 -13.17 -9.61
N SER A 342 8.68 -12.59 -9.19
CA SER A 342 9.95 -13.34 -9.07
C SER A 342 10.15 -14.14 -7.77
N GLY A 343 9.21 -14.09 -6.82
CA GLY A 343 9.29 -14.88 -5.58
C GLY A 343 7.96 -15.41 -5.06
N SER A 344 6.87 -15.17 -5.77
CA SER A 344 5.50 -15.45 -5.32
C SER A 344 4.83 -16.63 -6.04
N GLY A 345 5.56 -17.33 -6.95
CA GLY A 345 5.02 -18.43 -7.74
C GLY A 345 3.87 -18.06 -8.69
N GLY A 346 3.57 -16.76 -8.87
CA GLY A 346 2.39 -16.28 -9.61
C GLY A 346 1.20 -15.88 -8.73
N ALA A 347 1.38 -15.79 -7.41
CA ALA A 347 0.35 -15.30 -6.47
C ALA A 347 0.02 -13.81 -6.63
N PHE A 348 0.91 -13.05 -7.27
CA PHE A 348 0.71 -11.62 -7.54
C PHE A 348 1.20 -11.28 -8.94
N PHE A 349 0.53 -10.35 -9.60
CA PHE A 349 0.92 -9.87 -10.93
C PHE A 349 0.84 -8.35 -11.00
N ARG A 350 1.54 -7.76 -11.97
CA ARG A 350 1.54 -6.32 -12.21
C ARG A 350 0.83 -6.02 -13.52
N VAL A 351 -0.05 -5.03 -13.52
CA VAL A 351 -0.80 -4.62 -14.73
C VAL A 351 0.04 -3.75 -15.65
N SER A 352 0.88 -2.89 -15.09
CA SER A 352 1.81 -2.00 -15.80
C SER A 352 2.97 -1.59 -14.88
N ASN A 353 4.04 -1.02 -15.45
CA ASN A 353 5.20 -0.53 -14.68
C ASN A 353 4.90 0.64 -13.72
N SER A 354 3.68 1.18 -13.74
CA SER A 354 3.21 2.21 -12.80
C SER A 354 2.10 1.72 -11.87
N SER A 355 1.48 0.57 -12.13
CA SER A 355 0.42 0.03 -11.26
C SER A 355 1.00 -0.69 -10.04
N ARG A 356 0.24 -0.75 -8.95
CA ARG A 356 0.56 -1.62 -7.80
C ARG A 356 0.49 -3.10 -8.22
N CYS A 357 1.15 -3.98 -7.47
CA CYS A 357 0.89 -5.41 -7.59
C CYS A 357 -0.60 -5.70 -7.30
N LEU A 358 -1.19 -6.68 -7.96
CA LEU A 358 -2.53 -7.17 -7.70
C LEU A 358 -2.45 -8.63 -7.23
N ALA A 359 -3.28 -8.99 -6.25
CA ALA A 359 -3.41 -10.37 -5.80
C ALA A 359 -4.06 -11.23 -6.88
N ASN A 360 -3.43 -12.35 -7.21
CA ASN A 360 -4.04 -13.41 -8.00
C ASN A 360 -4.96 -14.22 -7.08
N LEU A 361 -6.24 -13.85 -7.03
CA LEU A 361 -7.23 -14.55 -6.19
C LEU A 361 -7.55 -15.97 -6.64
N ALA A 362 -7.11 -16.37 -7.83
CA ALA A 362 -7.20 -17.73 -8.36
C ALA A 362 -5.95 -18.57 -8.02
N PHE A 363 -4.89 -17.95 -7.51
CA PHE A 363 -3.65 -18.63 -7.18
C PHE A 363 -3.87 -19.74 -6.16
N ASN A 364 -3.43 -20.95 -6.53
CA ASN A 364 -3.49 -22.16 -5.72
C ASN A 364 -4.89 -22.55 -5.20
N LYS A 365 -5.97 -21.93 -5.71
CA LYS A 365 -7.32 -22.40 -5.44
C LYS A 365 -7.62 -23.64 -6.29
N PRO A 366 -8.35 -24.63 -5.74
CA PRO A 366 -8.78 -25.78 -6.51
C PRO A 366 -9.63 -25.28 -7.68
N THR A 367 -9.14 -25.49 -8.90
CA THR A 367 -9.95 -25.37 -10.09
C THR A 367 -10.93 -26.54 -10.08
N TRP A 368 -12.20 -26.27 -10.36
CA TRP A 368 -13.19 -27.33 -10.62
C TRP A 368 -12.81 -28.01 -11.94
N MET A 369 -11.74 -28.81 -11.92
CA MET A 369 -11.47 -29.76 -12.98
C MET A 369 -12.35 -30.97 -12.62
N GLY A 370 -13.41 -31.17 -13.38
CA GLY A 370 -14.08 -32.46 -13.39
C GLY A 370 -13.05 -33.50 -13.80
N SER A 371 -12.49 -34.22 -12.84
CA SER A 371 -11.79 -35.47 -13.12
C SER A 371 -12.87 -36.53 -13.29
N ASP A 372 -13.31 -36.78 -14.52
CA ASP A 372 -14.09 -37.97 -14.88
C ASP A 372 -13.20 -39.24 -14.83
N ALA A 373 -12.45 -39.43 -13.74
CA ALA A 373 -11.58 -40.59 -13.55
C ALA A 373 -11.79 -41.33 -12.22
N ALA A 374 -12.69 -40.90 -11.33
CA ALA A 374 -12.85 -41.55 -10.03
C ALA A 374 -14.29 -41.68 -9.48
N ALA A 375 -15.33 -41.39 -10.26
CA ALA A 375 -16.71 -41.70 -9.87
C ALA A 375 -17.44 -42.33 -11.06
N GLY A 376 -17.91 -43.56 -10.86
CA GLY A 376 -18.61 -44.34 -11.87
C GLY A 376 -19.76 -43.59 -12.55
N GLY A 377 -19.92 -43.87 -13.84
CA GLY A 377 -21.02 -43.52 -14.73
C GLY A 377 -22.15 -42.65 -14.17
N GLY A 378 -22.03 -41.33 -14.34
CA GLY A 378 -23.12 -40.38 -14.13
C GLY A 378 -23.25 -39.43 -15.32
N LYS A 379 -24.29 -39.61 -16.13
CA LYS A 379 -24.60 -38.86 -17.36
C LYS A 379 -24.75 -37.34 -17.12
N HIS A 380 -23.67 -36.57 -17.13
CA HIS A 380 -23.78 -35.15 -17.45
C HIS A 380 -23.79 -34.99 -18.98
N ARG A 381 -25.02 -34.86 -19.51
CA ARG A 381 -25.33 -34.57 -20.91
C ARG A 381 -24.24 -33.71 -21.57
N ARG A 382 -23.63 -34.24 -22.63
CA ARG A 382 -23.13 -33.47 -23.78
C ARG A 382 -24.23 -32.49 -24.20
N ARG A 383 -24.27 -31.28 -23.65
CA ARG A 383 -25.09 -30.20 -24.20
C ARG A 383 -24.32 -29.66 -25.41
N GLN A 384 -24.68 -30.17 -26.58
CA GLN A 384 -24.38 -29.50 -27.83
C GLN A 384 -24.88 -28.05 -27.71
N VAL A 385 -23.95 -27.10 -27.76
CA VAL A 385 -24.27 -25.75 -28.25
C VAL A 385 -24.47 -25.92 -29.75
N ALA A 386 -25.60 -26.53 -30.11
CA ALA A 386 -26.16 -26.46 -31.44
C ALA A 386 -27.05 -25.22 -31.46
N ASP A 387 -26.96 -24.50 -32.57
CA ASP A 387 -27.78 -23.34 -32.94
C ASP A 387 -27.45 -22.02 -32.23
N SER A 388 -26.25 -21.51 -32.56
CA SER A 388 -26.10 -20.06 -32.73
C SER A 388 -26.61 -19.70 -34.13
N PRO A 389 -27.51 -18.70 -34.28
CA PRO A 389 -28.12 -18.36 -35.57
C PRO A 389 -27.16 -17.73 -36.58
N ASP A 390 -25.88 -17.51 -36.21
CA ASP A 390 -24.92 -16.79 -37.04
C ASP A 390 -23.87 -17.68 -37.73
N GLY A 391 -24.04 -19.01 -37.72
CA GLY A 391 -23.26 -19.90 -38.58
C GLY A 391 -21.73 -19.89 -38.36
N ILE A 392 -21.25 -19.52 -37.17
CA ILE A 392 -19.82 -19.57 -36.83
C ILE A 392 -19.45 -21.00 -36.41
N THR A 393 -19.15 -21.85 -37.40
CA THR A 393 -18.75 -23.26 -37.22
C THR A 393 -17.24 -23.49 -37.26
N SER A 394 -16.39 -22.45 -37.26
CA SER A 394 -14.95 -22.61 -37.54
C SER A 394 -13.98 -22.35 -36.38
N TRP A 395 -14.44 -22.33 -35.13
CA TRP A 395 -13.53 -22.42 -33.97
C TRP A 395 -13.67 -23.82 -33.41
N ASP A 396 -12.72 -24.67 -33.77
CA ASP A 396 -12.54 -25.98 -33.17
C ASP A 396 -12.50 -25.79 -31.64
N LYS A 397 -13.44 -26.41 -30.92
CA LYS A 397 -13.46 -26.47 -29.44
C LYS A 397 -12.28 -27.32 -28.97
N THR A 398 -11.05 -26.88 -29.22
CA THR A 398 -9.88 -27.76 -29.05
C THR A 398 -9.41 -27.94 -27.61
N GLU A 399 -10.08 -27.37 -26.61
CA GLU A 399 -10.04 -27.88 -25.23
C GLU A 399 -11.01 -27.07 -24.38
N THR A 400 -11.96 -27.75 -23.75
CA THR A 400 -12.76 -27.19 -22.66
C THR A 400 -11.84 -27.00 -21.46
N ILE A 401 -11.10 -25.90 -21.40
CA ILE A 401 -10.35 -25.58 -20.19
C ILE A 401 -11.35 -25.00 -19.19
N GLY A 402 -11.98 -25.86 -18.39
CA GLY A 402 -12.89 -25.49 -17.32
C GLY A 402 -12.11 -24.77 -16.21
N ASN A 403 -11.84 -23.48 -16.41
CA ASN A 403 -11.03 -22.69 -15.50
C ASN A 403 -11.87 -22.01 -14.41
N SER A 404 -11.27 -21.89 -13.22
CA SER A 404 -11.89 -21.15 -12.12
C SER A 404 -11.89 -19.66 -12.43
N CYS A 405 -13.09 -19.12 -12.55
CA CYS A 405 -13.32 -17.69 -12.63
C CYS A 405 -13.60 -17.17 -11.21
N VAL A 406 -12.78 -16.26 -10.70
CA VAL A 406 -13.00 -15.62 -9.39
C VAL A 406 -13.34 -14.16 -9.60
N GLN A 407 -14.48 -13.72 -9.06
CA GLN A 407 -14.85 -12.30 -9.03
C GLN A 407 -13.86 -11.53 -8.13
N VAL A 408 -13.24 -10.50 -8.69
CA VAL A 408 -12.13 -9.75 -8.11
C VAL A 408 -12.57 -8.37 -7.59
N SER A 409 -13.72 -7.88 -8.05
CA SER A 409 -14.31 -6.60 -7.62
C SER A 409 -15.69 -6.80 -7.01
N PRO A 410 -15.93 -6.37 -5.75
CA PRO A 410 -17.25 -6.35 -5.13
C PRO A 410 -18.07 -5.10 -5.49
N ASP A 411 -17.48 -4.13 -6.20
CA ASP A 411 -18.14 -2.86 -6.52
C ASP A 411 -19.08 -3.02 -7.73
N ALA A 412 -20.31 -2.53 -7.62
CA ALA A 412 -21.37 -2.78 -8.61
C ALA A 412 -21.17 -2.01 -9.93
N SER A 413 -20.26 -1.03 -9.95
CA SER A 413 -19.97 -0.17 -11.11
C SER A 413 -18.97 -0.79 -12.09
N VAL A 414 -18.05 -1.64 -11.62
CA VAL A 414 -17.05 -2.35 -12.43
C VAL A 414 -16.85 -3.75 -11.87
N VAL A 415 -17.38 -4.76 -12.57
CA VAL A 415 -17.23 -6.17 -12.18
C VAL A 415 -16.01 -6.73 -12.89
N GLY A 416 -15.04 -7.22 -12.12
CA GLY A 416 -13.80 -7.80 -12.64
C GLY A 416 -13.69 -9.30 -12.35
N TRP A 417 -13.16 -10.08 -13.29
CA TRP A 417 -12.88 -11.51 -13.14
C TRP A 417 -11.43 -11.85 -13.49
N LEU A 418 -10.86 -12.84 -12.81
CA LEU A 418 -9.52 -13.37 -13.10
C LEU A 418 -9.59 -14.86 -13.43
N VAL A 419 -8.87 -15.26 -14.47
CA VAL A 419 -8.73 -16.63 -14.96
C VAL A 419 -7.25 -17.02 -15.01
N ASP A 420 -6.87 -18.11 -14.35
CA ASP A 420 -5.53 -18.71 -14.44
C ASP A 420 -5.55 -19.87 -15.46
N LEU A 421 -4.79 -19.74 -16.54
CA LEU A 421 -4.66 -20.73 -17.61
C LEU A 421 -3.72 -21.89 -17.25
N ARG A 422 -3.14 -21.90 -16.04
CA ARG A 422 -2.12 -22.83 -15.53
C ARG A 422 -0.76 -22.74 -16.23
N LEU A 423 -0.75 -22.53 -17.55
CA LEU A 423 0.44 -22.40 -18.40
C LEU A 423 0.33 -21.15 -19.26
N LYS A 424 1.47 -20.59 -19.67
CA LYS A 424 1.49 -19.48 -20.64
C LYS A 424 1.05 -19.99 -22.01
N MET A 425 0.11 -19.31 -22.63
CA MET A 425 -0.41 -19.69 -23.95
C MET A 425 -0.89 -18.47 -24.73
N LEU A 426 -1.08 -18.66 -26.04
CA LEU A 426 -1.59 -17.63 -26.94
C LEU A 426 -3.11 -17.54 -26.81
N VAL A 427 -3.61 -16.37 -26.43
CA VAL A 427 -5.01 -16.04 -26.22
C VAL A 427 -5.46 -15.10 -27.35
N GLN A 428 -6.48 -15.51 -28.10
CA GLN A 428 -7.06 -14.71 -29.19
C GLN A 428 -8.40 -14.07 -28.80
N GLY A 429 -9.02 -14.56 -27.74
CA GLY A 429 -10.29 -14.07 -27.22
C GLY A 429 -10.81 -15.02 -26.15
N VAL A 430 -11.84 -14.58 -25.44
CA VAL A 430 -12.58 -15.39 -24.47
C VAL A 430 -14.06 -15.39 -24.80
N LEU A 431 -14.70 -16.54 -24.66
CA LEU A 431 -16.15 -16.69 -24.65
C LEU A 431 -16.61 -16.72 -23.20
N LEU A 432 -17.47 -15.79 -22.84
CA LEU A 432 -18.08 -15.66 -21.52
C LEU A 432 -19.50 -16.22 -21.60
N THR A 433 -19.83 -17.20 -20.77
CA THR A 433 -21.21 -17.68 -20.66
C THR A 433 -21.72 -17.50 -19.24
N ALA A 434 -22.86 -16.84 -19.10
CA ALA A 434 -23.55 -16.61 -17.84
C ALA A 434 -25.01 -17.03 -17.94
N ASN A 435 -25.58 -17.48 -16.82
CA ASN A 435 -27.03 -17.69 -16.74
C ASN A 435 -27.69 -16.36 -16.34
N GLY A 436 -28.26 -15.60 -17.29
CA GLY A 436 -28.76 -14.23 -17.10
C GLY A 436 -27.73 -13.12 -17.36
N THR A 437 -28.02 -11.88 -16.92
CA THR A 437 -27.19 -10.69 -17.21
C THR A 437 -25.86 -10.66 -16.46
N LEU A 438 -24.77 -10.36 -17.16
CA LEU A 438 -23.39 -10.31 -16.64
C LEU A 438 -23.14 -9.29 -15.49
N ALA A 439 -24.09 -8.38 -15.21
CA ALA A 439 -23.95 -7.32 -14.21
C ALA A 439 -24.54 -7.64 -12.82
N GLY A 440 -25.01 -8.87 -12.57
CA GLY A 440 -25.69 -9.25 -11.32
C GLY A 440 -24.77 -9.86 -10.25
N PRO A 441 -25.05 -9.65 -8.94
CA PRO A 441 -24.31 -10.30 -7.86
C PRO A 441 -24.66 -11.79 -7.80
N GLN A 442 -23.62 -12.62 -7.82
CA GLN A 442 -23.64 -14.10 -7.69
C GLN A 442 -24.24 -14.88 -8.87
N ARG A 443 -23.48 -15.10 -9.95
CA ARG A 443 -23.72 -16.23 -10.89
C ARG A 443 -22.43 -16.84 -11.43
N ARG A 444 -22.49 -18.14 -11.72
CA ARG A 444 -21.40 -18.96 -12.25
C ARG A 444 -21.05 -18.46 -13.67
N LEU A 445 -19.86 -17.89 -13.83
CA LEU A 445 -19.31 -17.48 -15.13
C LEU A 445 -18.40 -18.59 -15.64
N GLU A 446 -18.66 -19.09 -16.84
CA GLU A 446 -17.74 -20.00 -17.53
C GLU A 446 -16.99 -19.21 -18.60
N VAL A 447 -15.68 -19.42 -18.67
CA VAL A 447 -14.77 -18.71 -19.60
C VAL A 447 -14.07 -19.73 -20.48
N TYR A 448 -14.27 -19.64 -21.80
CA TYR A 448 -13.61 -20.50 -22.78
C TYR A 448 -12.58 -19.69 -23.57
N VAL A 449 -11.39 -20.24 -23.79
CA VAL A 449 -10.30 -19.57 -24.54
C VAL A 449 -10.24 -20.11 -25.95
N ALA A 450 -10.24 -19.22 -26.95
CA ALA A 450 -10.17 -19.60 -28.36
C ALA A 450 -8.71 -19.87 -28.81
N ARG A 451 -8.47 -21.02 -29.46
CA ARG A 451 -7.16 -21.44 -30.06
C ARG A 451 -7.28 -21.52 -31.58
N ARG A 452 -6.22 -21.17 -32.30
CA ARG A 452 -6.07 -21.49 -33.74
C ARG A 452 -5.39 -22.85 -33.87
N SER A 453 -6.08 -23.87 -34.36
CA SER A 453 -5.43 -25.12 -34.79
C SER A 453 -4.65 -24.84 -36.08
N ARG A 454 -3.39 -25.27 -36.12
CA ARG A 454 -2.63 -25.34 -37.38
C ARG A 454 -3.15 -26.55 -38.16
N GLN A 455 -3.39 -26.33 -39.45
CA GLN A 455 -3.62 -27.32 -40.52
C GLN A 455 -5.00 -27.99 -40.59
N VAL A 456 -5.80 -27.52 -41.56
CA VAL A 456 -6.44 -28.43 -42.52
C VAL A 456 -6.15 -27.88 -43.92
N ILE A 457 -5.08 -28.35 -44.54
CA ILE A 457 -4.99 -28.33 -46.00
C ILE A 457 -5.87 -29.49 -46.46
N LYS A 458 -7.11 -29.20 -46.87
CA LYS A 458 -7.83 -30.04 -47.80
C LYS A 458 -8.07 -29.23 -49.07
N SER A 459 -7.33 -29.60 -50.10
CA SER A 459 -7.50 -29.16 -51.47
C SER A 459 -8.82 -29.68 -52.05
N GLY A 460 -9.58 -28.79 -52.68
CA GLY A 460 -10.67 -29.07 -53.64
C GLY A 460 -12.03 -29.38 -53.00
N ARG A 461 -13.16 -28.75 -53.34
CA ARG A 461 -13.52 -27.78 -54.40
C ARG A 461 -14.62 -26.84 -53.86
N SER A 462 -14.60 -25.61 -54.37
CA SER A 462 -15.71 -24.64 -54.48
C SER A 462 -16.33 -24.02 -53.21
N HIS A 463 -15.75 -22.92 -52.74
CA HIS A 463 -16.26 -21.58 -53.06
C HIS A 463 -15.39 -20.53 -52.36
N ARG A 464 -14.69 -19.70 -53.16
CA ARG A 464 -14.09 -18.46 -52.67
C ARG A 464 -15.23 -17.51 -52.24
N ARG A 465 -15.48 -17.37 -50.95
CA ARG A 465 -16.01 -16.12 -50.40
C ARG A 465 -14.86 -15.36 -49.76
N ARG A 466 -14.45 -14.26 -50.39
CA ARG A 466 -13.62 -13.22 -49.76
C ARG A 466 -14.39 -12.70 -48.54
N ILE A 467 -13.98 -13.09 -47.34
CA ILE A 467 -14.43 -12.44 -46.11
C ILE A 467 -13.57 -11.17 -45.99
N GLY A 468 -14.13 -10.04 -46.44
CA GLY A 468 -13.55 -8.74 -46.20
C GLY A 468 -13.39 -8.48 -44.70
N ALA A 469 -12.34 -7.78 -44.33
CA ALA A 469 -12.05 -7.38 -42.97
C ALA A 469 -13.21 -6.55 -42.38
N ARG A 470 -14.14 -7.19 -41.67
CA ARG A 470 -15.06 -6.47 -40.78
C ARG A 470 -14.35 -6.27 -39.45
N LYS A 471 -14.08 -5.00 -39.12
CA LYS A 471 -13.82 -4.55 -37.74
C LYS A 471 -15.05 -4.92 -36.92
N PHE A 472 -14.96 -5.97 -36.10
CA PHE A 472 -15.98 -6.25 -35.10
C PHE A 472 -15.71 -5.31 -33.91
N LEU A 473 -16.43 -4.19 -33.89
CA LEU A 473 -16.63 -3.38 -32.69
C LEU A 473 -17.41 -4.24 -31.68
N CYS A 474 -17.06 -4.17 -30.39
CA CYS A 474 -17.82 -4.81 -29.32
C CYS A 474 -19.29 -4.39 -29.38
N GLY A 475 -20.14 -5.24 -29.95
CA GLY A 475 -21.58 -5.09 -30.03
C GLY A 475 -22.24 -6.37 -29.53
N ILE A 476 -23.25 -6.22 -28.68
CA ILE A 476 -24.05 -7.33 -28.16
C ILE A 476 -25.03 -7.73 -29.27
N ASP A 477 -24.75 -8.80 -30.00
CA ASP A 477 -25.76 -9.39 -30.89
C ASP A 477 -26.77 -10.18 -30.04
N GLN A 478 -27.96 -9.58 -29.87
CA GLN A 478 -29.11 -10.29 -29.33
C GLN A 478 -29.68 -11.20 -30.42
N ALA A 479 -29.24 -12.45 -30.44
CA ALA A 479 -29.90 -13.50 -31.20
C ALA A 479 -31.34 -13.68 -30.68
N GLY A 480 -32.30 -13.07 -31.37
CA GLY A 480 -33.73 -13.23 -31.09
C GLY A 480 -34.25 -14.54 -31.67
N ALA A 481 -34.90 -15.37 -30.84
CA ALA A 481 -35.82 -16.40 -31.33
C ALA A 481 -36.84 -16.81 -30.25
N GLY A 482 -38.12 -16.83 -30.64
CA GLY A 482 -39.20 -17.64 -30.05
C GLY A 482 -39.94 -17.03 -28.86
N ALA A 483 -41.14 -16.48 -29.11
CA ALA A 483 -42.12 -16.15 -28.08
C ALA A 483 -42.54 -17.42 -27.31
N GLY A 484 -42.01 -17.64 -26.11
CA GLY A 484 -42.42 -18.77 -25.26
C GLY A 484 -41.52 -19.17 -24.08
N ALA A 485 -40.28 -18.69 -23.98
CA ALA A 485 -39.37 -19.10 -22.91
C ALA A 485 -39.49 -18.25 -21.61
N ARG A 486 -39.61 -18.91 -20.45
CA ARG A 486 -39.66 -18.28 -19.11
C ARG A 486 -38.38 -17.48 -18.80
N PRO A 487 -38.44 -16.39 -18.00
CA PRO A 487 -37.32 -15.45 -17.83
C PRO A 487 -36.07 -16.02 -17.14
N HIS A 488 -36.19 -17.15 -16.42
CA HIS A 488 -35.14 -17.70 -15.56
C HIS A 488 -34.14 -18.65 -16.25
N ASP A 489 -34.33 -18.98 -17.53
CA ASP A 489 -33.50 -19.96 -18.28
C ASP A 489 -32.70 -19.37 -19.46
N ARG A 490 -32.56 -18.03 -19.54
CA ARG A 490 -31.81 -17.38 -20.63
C ARG A 490 -30.30 -17.39 -20.37
N LEU A 491 -29.60 -18.34 -20.98
CA LEU A 491 -28.14 -18.33 -21.11
C LEU A 491 -27.70 -17.19 -22.04
N GLN A 492 -26.85 -16.29 -21.54
CA GLN A 492 -26.20 -15.27 -22.35
C GLN A 492 -24.75 -15.68 -22.59
N SER A 493 -24.36 -15.74 -23.87
CA SER A 493 -22.99 -16.02 -24.29
C SER A 493 -22.44 -14.81 -25.02
N THR A 494 -21.29 -14.28 -24.59
CA THR A 494 -20.63 -13.12 -25.20
C THR A 494 -19.20 -13.47 -25.56
N MET A 495 -18.83 -13.29 -26.83
CA MET A 495 -17.45 -13.45 -27.27
C MET A 495 -16.72 -12.12 -27.19
N VAL A 496 -15.59 -12.09 -26.50
CA VAL A 496 -14.73 -10.91 -26.41
C VAL A 496 -13.41 -11.27 -27.09
N ALA A 497 -13.17 -10.70 -28.27
CA ALA A 497 -11.95 -10.92 -29.04
C ALA A 497 -10.83 -9.99 -28.59
N CYS A 498 -9.59 -10.47 -28.60
CA CYS A 498 -8.43 -9.61 -28.41
C CYS A 498 -8.16 -8.86 -29.72
N GLY A 499 -7.91 -7.54 -29.66
CA GLY A 499 -7.56 -6.76 -30.86
C GLY A 499 -6.30 -7.28 -31.59
N LYS A 500 -5.39 -7.94 -30.85
CA LYS A 500 -4.27 -8.75 -31.35
C LYS A 500 -4.12 -9.99 -30.46
N PRO A 501 -3.65 -11.14 -30.96
CA PRO A 501 -3.32 -12.29 -30.12
C PRO A 501 -2.33 -11.90 -29.02
N MET A 502 -2.65 -12.25 -27.77
CA MET A 502 -1.81 -11.95 -26.60
C MET A 502 -1.27 -13.24 -26.01
N TYR A 503 -0.01 -13.26 -25.58
CA TYR A 503 0.61 -14.44 -24.96
C TYR A 503 0.71 -14.25 -23.45
N GLY A 504 0.08 -15.12 -22.68
CA GLY A 504 0.07 -15.00 -21.22
C GLY A 504 -0.53 -16.23 -20.54
N ARG A 505 -0.39 -16.29 -19.22
CA ARG A 505 -0.98 -17.31 -18.35
C ARG A 505 -2.26 -16.81 -17.68
N PHE A 506 -2.44 -15.50 -17.50
CA PHE A 506 -3.58 -14.97 -16.75
C PHE A 506 -4.46 -14.10 -17.65
N ILE A 507 -5.77 -14.21 -17.51
CA ILE A 507 -6.74 -13.34 -18.20
C ILE A 507 -7.51 -12.55 -17.16
N TYR A 508 -7.42 -11.22 -17.23
CA TYR A 508 -8.25 -10.30 -16.46
C TYR A 508 -9.35 -9.73 -17.36
N ILE A 509 -10.58 -9.86 -16.89
CA ILE A 509 -11.79 -9.43 -17.61
C ILE A 509 -12.44 -8.33 -16.77
N GLU A 510 -12.65 -7.17 -17.35
CA GLU A 510 -13.31 -6.03 -16.72
C GLU A 510 -14.62 -5.74 -17.45
N ALA A 511 -15.77 -5.78 -16.77
CA ALA A 511 -17.05 -5.35 -17.31
C ALA A 511 -17.52 -4.05 -16.67
N SER A 512 -17.84 -3.06 -17.50
CA SER A 512 -18.46 -1.80 -17.09
C SER A 512 -19.85 -1.65 -17.72
N THR A 513 -20.83 -1.18 -16.95
CA THR A 513 -22.13 -0.78 -17.48
C THR A 513 -22.01 0.61 -18.11
N GLY A 514 -22.09 0.69 -19.45
CA GLY A 514 -22.11 1.97 -20.15
C GLY A 514 -23.42 2.69 -19.87
N GLY A 515 -23.37 3.80 -19.12
CA GLY A 515 -24.52 4.65 -18.86
C GLY A 515 -24.68 5.72 -19.95
N THR A 516 -25.81 5.67 -20.65
CA THR A 516 -26.52 6.89 -21.10
C THR A 516 -27.97 6.72 -20.67
N VAL A 517 -28.39 7.51 -19.68
CA VAL A 517 -29.79 7.62 -19.28
C VAL A 517 -30.52 8.33 -20.42
N ALA A 518 -31.20 7.57 -21.27
CA ALA A 518 -32.14 8.15 -22.24
C ALA A 518 -33.35 8.68 -21.47
N SER A 519 -33.74 9.93 -21.75
CA SER A 519 -34.94 10.59 -21.22
C SER A 519 -36.20 9.72 -21.41
N PRO A 520 -37.18 9.79 -20.48
CA PRO A 520 -38.34 8.91 -20.50
C PRO A 520 -39.25 9.27 -21.69
N GLY A 521 -39.22 8.44 -22.74
CA GLY A 521 -40.07 8.66 -23.91
C GLY A 521 -39.74 7.86 -25.18
N SER A 522 -38.62 7.13 -25.23
CA SER A 522 -38.33 6.24 -26.37
C SER A 522 -38.11 4.80 -25.90
N ALA A 523 -38.68 3.84 -26.62
CA ALA A 523 -38.40 2.42 -26.44
C ALA A 523 -36.96 2.12 -26.88
N GLY A 524 -36.00 2.42 -26.00
CA GLY A 524 -34.58 2.23 -26.22
C GLY A 524 -34.10 0.85 -25.79
N ALA A 525 -33.21 0.26 -26.59
CA ALA A 525 -32.51 -0.99 -26.33
C ALA A 525 -31.81 -0.99 -24.94
N PRO A 526 -31.65 -2.17 -24.29
CA PRO A 526 -30.99 -2.25 -22.99
C PRO A 526 -29.54 -1.74 -23.05
N PRO A 527 -29.01 -1.20 -21.93
CA PRO A 527 -27.68 -0.60 -21.89
C PRO A 527 -26.60 -1.60 -22.31
N SER A 528 -25.71 -1.17 -23.21
CA SER A 528 -24.58 -1.96 -23.69
C SER A 528 -23.49 -2.05 -22.61
N ALA A 529 -23.21 -3.27 -22.14
CA ALA A 529 -22.05 -3.53 -21.29
C ALA A 529 -20.77 -3.58 -22.14
N MET A 530 -19.74 -2.85 -21.74
CA MET A 530 -18.41 -2.94 -22.35
C MET A 530 -17.54 -3.90 -21.54
N CYS A 531 -16.85 -4.82 -22.23
CA CYS A 531 -15.90 -5.75 -21.62
C CYS A 531 -14.49 -5.50 -22.16
N ASN A 532 -13.53 -5.23 -21.26
CA ASN A 532 -12.11 -5.10 -21.58
C ASN A 532 -11.35 -6.36 -21.16
N LEU A 533 -10.44 -6.83 -22.02
CA LEU A 533 -9.57 -7.98 -21.76
C LEU A 533 -8.12 -7.55 -21.62
N ARG A 534 -7.44 -8.10 -20.62
CA ARG A 534 -5.98 -8.04 -20.50
C ARG A 534 -5.43 -9.44 -20.25
N VAL A 535 -4.36 -9.79 -20.95
CA VAL A 535 -3.69 -11.09 -20.85
C VAL A 535 -2.25 -10.86 -20.36
N TYR A 536 -1.84 -11.56 -19.30
CA TYR A 536 -0.55 -11.40 -18.61
C TYR A 536 0.28 -12.68 -18.61
#